data_AF-A0A0F3GN05-F1
#
_entry.id   AF-A0A0F3GN05-F1
#
_cell.length_a   1.000
_cell.length_b   1.000
_cell.length_c   1.000
_cell.angle_alpha   90.00
_cell.angle_beta   90.00
_cell.angle_gamma   90.00
#
_symmetry.space_group_name_H-M   'P 1'
#
loop_
_entity.id
_entity.type
_entity.pdbx_description
1 polymer ?
#
loop_
_entity_poly.entity_id
_entity_poly.type
_entity_poly.pdbx_seq_one_letter_code
_entity_poly.pdbx_strand_id
1 'polypeptide(L)'
;RRYGGTFILRIEDTDRGRSTDEYIEAILDGMMWLGLGWDDGPYRQTDRSELYNQYVRQLLDTGMAYYCYCSADELEEKRKRALASGKPPKYDGTCRDMKDNDEIVGLLLTGQDITEREMSRKKLEQMIEFSLTMSDYIKIEMLVD
;
A
#
# COMPACT_ATOMS: atom_id res chain seq x y z
N ARG A 1 -9.71 -23.13 -25.37
CA ARG A 1 -8.30 -23.30 -24.93
C ARG A 1 -7.39 -23.59 -26.14
N ARG A 2 -6.97 -22.55 -26.86
CA ARG A 2 -6.34 -22.67 -28.19
C ARG A 2 -4.87 -23.13 -28.17
N TYR A 3 -4.12 -22.74 -27.15
CA TYR A 3 -2.67 -22.95 -27.08
C TYR A 3 -2.24 -23.99 -26.05
N GLY A 4 -3.18 -24.71 -25.43
CA GLY A 4 -2.87 -25.67 -24.36
C GLY A 4 -2.22 -25.06 -23.11
N GLY A 5 -2.32 -23.74 -22.92
CA GLY A 5 -1.81 -23.06 -21.73
C GLY A 5 -2.72 -23.23 -20.50
N THR A 6 -2.16 -22.89 -19.34
CA THR A 6 -2.85 -22.89 -18.05
C THR A 6 -3.59 -21.57 -17.82
N PHE A 7 -4.86 -21.65 -17.46
CA PHE A 7 -5.66 -20.52 -17.00
C PHE A 7 -5.68 -20.52 -15.48
N ILE A 8 -5.03 -19.54 -14.88
CA ILE A 8 -4.91 -19.37 -13.43
C ILE A 8 -5.91 -18.30 -12.99
N LEU A 9 -6.73 -18.59 -11.98
CA LEU A 9 -7.63 -17.62 -11.39
C LEU A 9 -7.04 -17.02 -10.12
N ARG A 10 -6.99 -15.68 -10.08
CA ARG A 10 -6.54 -14.90 -8.93
C ARG A 10 -7.60 -13.85 -8.59
N ILE A 11 -7.96 -13.79 -7.32
CA ILE A 11 -8.95 -12.88 -6.77
C ILE A 11 -8.21 -11.69 -6.14
N GLU A 12 -8.43 -10.50 -6.68
CA GLU A 12 -7.86 -9.23 -6.18
C GLU A 12 -8.72 -8.65 -5.05
N ASP A 13 -8.66 -9.29 -3.87
CA ASP A 13 -9.51 -8.98 -2.71
C ASP A 13 -8.83 -8.12 -1.63
N THR A 14 -7.76 -7.39 -1.98
CA THR A 14 -7.04 -6.55 -1.02
C THR A 14 -7.85 -5.34 -0.54
N ASP A 15 -8.81 -4.87 -1.34
CA ASP A 15 -9.76 -3.82 -0.92
C ASP A 15 -11.03 -4.44 -0.32
N ARG A 16 -11.02 -4.63 1.00
CA ARG A 16 -12.12 -5.27 1.73
C ARG A 16 -13.44 -4.50 1.66
N GLY A 17 -13.41 -3.19 1.37
CA GLY A 17 -14.62 -2.38 1.24
C GLY A 17 -15.32 -2.59 -0.12
N ARG A 18 -14.57 -3.03 -1.14
CA ARG A 18 -15.08 -3.26 -2.50
C ARG A 18 -15.13 -4.73 -2.91
N SER A 19 -14.41 -5.61 -2.23
CA SER A 19 -14.29 -7.04 -2.55
C SER A 19 -14.89 -7.89 -1.43
N THR A 20 -16.23 -7.90 -1.31
CA THR A 20 -16.93 -8.76 -0.37
C THR A 20 -16.96 -10.21 -0.85
N ASP A 21 -17.09 -11.15 0.07
CA ASP A 21 -17.18 -12.57 -0.27
C ASP A 21 -18.41 -12.85 -1.17
N GLU A 22 -19.55 -12.16 -0.97
CA GLU A 22 -20.71 -12.30 -1.87
C GLU A 22 -20.42 -11.91 -3.33
N TYR A 23 -19.65 -10.84 -3.55
CA TYR A 23 -19.29 -10.43 -4.92
C TYR A 23 -18.29 -11.40 -5.55
N ILE A 24 -17.38 -11.95 -4.75
CA ILE A 24 -16.43 -12.97 -5.20
C ILE A 24 -17.21 -14.21 -5.64
N GLU A 25 -18.12 -14.73 -4.81
CA GLU A 25 -18.94 -15.90 -5.12
C GLU A 25 -19.77 -15.71 -6.41
N ALA A 26 -20.43 -14.55 -6.55
CA ALA A 26 -21.22 -14.25 -7.74
C ALA A 26 -20.38 -14.27 -9.04
N ILE A 27 -19.12 -13.82 -8.98
CA ILE A 27 -18.19 -13.89 -10.12
C ILE A 27 -17.82 -15.35 -10.42
N LEU A 28 -17.47 -16.13 -9.39
CA LEU A 28 -17.10 -17.54 -9.56
C LEU A 28 -18.24 -18.35 -10.17
N ASP A 29 -19.47 -18.17 -9.66
CA ASP A 29 -20.67 -18.82 -10.18
C ASP A 29 -20.94 -18.43 -11.63
N GLY A 30 -20.84 -17.13 -11.96
CA GLY A 30 -21.00 -16.64 -13.33
C GLY A 30 -19.97 -17.24 -14.29
N MET A 31 -18.71 -17.37 -13.85
CA MET A 31 -17.65 -18.02 -14.63
C MET A 31 -17.96 -19.50 -14.86
N MET A 32 -18.36 -20.23 -13.82
CA MET A 32 -18.71 -21.64 -13.92
C MET A 32 -19.92 -21.88 -14.84
N TRP A 33 -20.95 -21.02 -14.73
CA TRP A 33 -22.13 -21.07 -15.60
C TRP A 33 -21.78 -20.86 -17.08
N LEU A 34 -20.84 -19.96 -17.37
CA LEU A 34 -20.33 -19.72 -18.73
C LEU A 34 -19.37 -20.82 -19.24
N GLY A 35 -19.04 -21.81 -18.41
CA GLY A 35 -18.04 -22.84 -18.73
C GLY A 35 -16.60 -22.31 -18.75
N LEU A 36 -16.33 -21.19 -18.08
CA LEU A 36 -15.02 -20.56 -17.97
C LEU A 36 -14.23 -21.08 -16.76
N GLY A 37 -14.12 -22.41 -16.66
CA GLY A 37 -13.33 -23.05 -15.61
C GLY A 37 -11.84 -22.75 -15.74
N TRP A 38 -11.19 -22.49 -14.61
CA TRP A 38 -9.75 -22.33 -14.46
C TRP A 38 -9.07 -23.67 -14.16
N ASP A 39 -7.77 -23.78 -14.47
CA ASP A 39 -6.99 -24.98 -14.17
C ASP A 39 -6.33 -24.92 -12.80
N ASP A 40 -6.08 -23.71 -12.29
CA ASP A 40 -5.37 -23.49 -11.04
C ASP A 40 -5.91 -22.26 -10.28
N GLY A 41 -5.95 -22.35 -8.95
CA GLY A 41 -6.64 -21.41 -8.06
C GLY A 41 -8.07 -21.84 -7.65
N PRO A 42 -8.92 -20.92 -7.15
CA PRO A 42 -8.67 -19.48 -7.07
C PRO A 42 -7.68 -19.12 -5.95
N TYR A 43 -6.75 -18.22 -6.24
CA TYR A 43 -5.83 -17.65 -5.25
C TYR A 43 -6.33 -16.30 -4.75
N ARG A 44 -6.50 -16.13 -3.43
CA ARG A 44 -6.82 -14.81 -2.83
C ARG A 44 -5.55 -14.00 -2.61
N GLN A 45 -5.61 -12.69 -2.82
CA GLN A 45 -4.48 -11.82 -2.51
C GLN A 45 -4.38 -11.53 -1.01
N THR A 46 -5.50 -11.52 -0.28
CA THR A 46 -5.51 -11.35 1.18
C THR A 46 -4.67 -12.41 1.92
N ASP A 47 -4.65 -13.64 1.41
CA ASP A 47 -3.87 -14.76 1.97
C ASP A 47 -2.35 -14.62 1.77
N ARG A 48 -1.90 -13.62 0.99
CA ARG A 48 -0.50 -13.47 0.57
C ARG A 48 0.22 -12.30 1.24
N SER A 49 -0.36 -11.77 2.30
CA SER A 49 0.17 -10.61 3.04
C SER A 49 1.64 -10.78 3.45
N GLU A 50 2.03 -11.98 3.92
CA GLU A 50 3.42 -12.26 4.30
C GLU A 50 4.39 -12.15 3.11
N LEU A 51 3.99 -12.64 1.94
CA LEU A 51 4.81 -12.54 0.73
C LEU A 51 4.99 -11.08 0.30
N TYR A 52 3.94 -10.26 0.39
CA TYR A 52 4.06 -8.83 0.07
C TYR A 52 4.97 -8.10 1.04
N ASN A 53 4.87 -8.40 2.34
CA ASN A 53 5.75 -7.83 3.36
C ASN A 53 7.22 -8.15 3.08
N GLN A 54 7.52 -9.36 2.61
CA GLN A 54 8.89 -9.73 2.22
C GLN A 54 9.40 -8.90 1.04
N TYR A 55 8.61 -8.73 -0.01
CA TYR A 55 9.00 -7.91 -1.16
C TYR A 55 9.09 -6.42 -0.82
N VAL A 56 8.17 -5.90 0.01
CA VAL A 56 8.24 -4.55 0.55
C VAL A 56 9.57 -4.31 1.26
N ARG A 57 9.98 -5.23 2.16
CA ARG A 57 11.26 -5.14 2.85
C ARG A 57 12.42 -5.14 1.87
N GLN A 58 12.42 -6.05 0.89
CA GLN A 58 13.47 -6.06 -0.14
C GLN A 58 13.56 -4.73 -0.91
N LEU A 59 12.43 -4.13 -1.26
CA LEU A 59 12.40 -2.83 -1.94
C LEU A 59 12.95 -1.71 -1.06
N LEU A 60 12.63 -1.72 0.23
CA LEU A 60 13.19 -0.76 1.20
C LEU A 60 14.69 -0.97 1.39
N ASP A 61 15.13 -2.22 1.61
CA ASP A 61 16.54 -2.59 1.83
C ASP A 61 17.43 -2.25 0.62
N THR A 62 16.87 -2.30 -0.59
CA THR A 62 17.57 -1.96 -1.84
C THR A 62 17.47 -0.48 -2.20
N GLY A 63 16.82 0.34 -1.37
CA GLY A 63 16.58 1.76 -1.65
C GLY A 63 15.65 2.01 -2.84
N MET A 64 14.95 0.98 -3.31
CA MET A 64 13.96 1.04 -4.41
C MET A 64 12.57 1.48 -3.94
N ALA A 65 12.38 1.63 -2.63
CA ALA A 65 11.22 2.23 -2.01
C ALA A 65 11.60 3.01 -0.77
N TYR A 66 10.70 3.87 -0.30
CA TYR A 66 10.87 4.65 0.92
C TYR A 66 9.54 4.84 1.65
N TYR A 67 9.63 5.12 2.95
CA TYR A 67 8.47 5.45 3.77
C TYR A 67 7.99 6.88 3.49
N CYS A 68 6.68 7.03 3.26
CA CYS A 68 6.03 8.32 3.12
C CYS A 68 5.19 8.64 4.37
N TYR A 69 5.42 9.83 4.93
CA TYR A 69 4.70 10.33 6.10
C TYR A 69 3.75 11.48 5.76
N CYS A 70 3.48 11.73 4.47
CA CYS A 70 2.50 12.73 4.08
C CYS A 70 1.11 12.29 4.49
N SER A 71 0.42 13.12 5.27
CA SER A 71 -0.98 12.93 5.62
C SER A 71 -1.89 13.07 4.39
N ALA A 72 -3.11 12.54 4.48
CA ALA A 72 -4.11 12.65 3.41
C ALA A 72 -4.42 14.12 3.07
N ASP A 73 -4.53 14.99 4.07
CA ASP A 73 -4.78 16.42 3.89
C ASP A 73 -3.63 17.10 3.15
N GLU A 74 -2.37 16.80 3.50
CA GLU A 74 -1.20 17.35 2.80
C GLU A 74 -1.16 16.92 1.33
N LEU A 75 -1.50 15.65 1.05
CA LEU A 75 -1.58 15.12 -0.32
C LEU A 75 -2.70 15.79 -1.11
N GLU A 76 -3.86 16.03 -0.49
CA GLU A 76 -4.98 16.70 -1.13
C GLU A 76 -4.68 18.17 -1.40
N GLU A 77 -4.02 18.88 -0.48
CA GLU A 77 -3.57 20.26 -0.71
C GLU A 77 -2.50 20.36 -1.80
N LYS A 78 -1.60 19.38 -1.90
CA LYS A 78 -0.65 19.28 -3.04
C LYS A 78 -1.40 19.06 -4.35
N ARG A 79 -2.39 18.18 -4.37
CA ARG A 79 -3.23 17.91 -5.54
C ARG A 79 -3.97 19.17 -5.99
N LYS A 80 -4.63 19.88 -5.08
CA LYS A 80 -5.32 21.15 -5.38
C LYS A 80 -4.38 22.19 -5.96
N ARG A 81 -3.17 22.34 -5.38
CA ARG A 81 -2.13 23.26 -5.91
C ARG A 81 -1.66 22.88 -7.32
N ALA A 82 -1.48 21.59 -7.60
CA ALA A 82 -1.12 21.13 -8.95
C ALA A 82 -2.22 21.49 -9.96
N LEU A 83 -3.47 21.19 -9.64
CA LEU A 83 -4.62 21.51 -10.49
C LEU A 83 -4.78 23.02 -10.72
N ALA A 84 -4.66 23.83 -9.66
CA ALA A 84 -4.75 25.30 -9.75
C ALA A 84 -3.63 25.93 -10.60
N SER A 85 -2.48 25.25 -10.72
CA SER A 85 -1.36 25.66 -11.56
C SER A 85 -1.38 25.02 -12.96
N GLY A 86 -2.46 24.32 -13.32
CA GLY A 86 -2.60 23.65 -14.62
C GLY A 86 -1.65 22.45 -14.81
N LYS A 87 -1.03 21.96 -13.74
CA LYS A 87 -0.13 20.80 -13.75
C LYS A 87 -0.91 19.52 -13.41
N PRO A 88 -0.50 18.37 -13.97
CA PRO A 88 -1.09 17.10 -13.59
C PRO A 88 -0.81 16.82 -12.09
N PRO A 89 -1.81 16.34 -11.33
CA PRO A 89 -1.60 15.97 -9.94
C PRO A 89 -0.70 14.72 -9.88
N LYS A 90 0.52 14.90 -9.38
CA LYS A 90 1.49 13.84 -9.11
C LYS A 90 2.08 14.04 -7.73
N TYR A 91 2.41 12.95 -7.05
CA TYR A 91 3.21 13.04 -5.83
C TYR A 91 4.60 13.64 -6.15
N ASP A 92 5.02 14.61 -5.35
CA ASP A 92 6.22 15.41 -5.57
C ASP A 92 7.49 14.81 -4.97
N GLY A 93 7.39 13.64 -4.34
CA GLY A 93 8.54 12.96 -3.73
C GLY A 93 9.02 13.59 -2.42
N THR A 94 8.19 14.38 -1.72
CA THR A 94 8.58 15.09 -0.50
C THR A 94 9.31 14.23 0.55
N CYS A 95 8.92 12.97 0.72
CA CYS A 95 9.54 12.09 1.72
C CYS A 95 10.76 11.31 1.20
N ARG A 96 11.12 11.43 -0.08
CA ARG A 96 12.18 10.62 -0.71
C ARG A 96 13.55 10.91 -0.10
N ASP A 97 13.90 12.18 0.00
CA ASP A 97 15.24 12.63 0.41
C ASP A 97 15.30 13.04 1.90
N MET A 98 14.34 12.59 2.71
CA MET A 98 14.36 12.85 4.14
C MET A 98 15.54 12.12 4.79
N LYS A 99 16.52 12.88 5.29
CA LYS A 99 17.75 12.35 5.89
C LYS A 99 17.49 11.40 7.07
N ASP A 100 16.38 11.62 7.77
CA ASP A 100 16.05 10.89 9.00
C ASP A 100 15.06 9.74 8.71
N ASN A 101 14.82 9.38 7.44
CA ASN A 101 13.83 8.35 7.10
C ASN A 101 14.17 7.00 7.77
N ASP A 102 15.43 6.58 7.66
CA ASP A 102 15.92 5.34 8.28
C ASP A 102 15.92 5.42 9.81
N GLU A 103 16.18 6.60 10.38
CA GLU A 103 16.19 6.85 11.82
C GLU A 103 14.77 6.83 12.42
N ILE A 104 13.81 7.46 11.73
CA ILE A 104 12.38 7.46 12.10
C ILE A 104 11.81 6.04 12.02
N VAL A 105 12.18 5.27 10.99
CA VAL A 105 11.80 3.86 10.87
C VAL A 105 12.40 3.03 12.01
N GLY A 106 13.68 3.25 12.33
CA GLY A 106 14.35 2.58 13.44
C GLY A 106 13.65 2.82 14.78
N LEU A 107 13.29 4.07 15.08
CA LEU A 107 12.58 4.46 16.30
C LEU A 107 11.16 3.87 16.38
N LEU A 108 10.45 3.81 15.25
CA LEU A 108 9.11 3.23 15.16
C LEU A 108 9.09 1.70 15.35
N LEU A 109 10.08 1.00 14.79
CA LEU A 109 10.15 -0.47 14.86
C LEU A 109 10.65 -0.98 16.22
N THR A 110 11.42 -0.19 16.96
CA THR A 110 11.94 -0.57 18.29
C THR A 110 10.99 -0.24 19.44
N GLY A 111 9.87 0.44 19.16
CA GLY A 111 8.93 0.89 20.19
C GLY A 111 9.55 1.88 21.18
N GLN A 112 10.64 2.55 20.79
CA GLN A 112 11.28 3.57 21.63
C GLN A 112 10.43 4.83 21.63
N ASP A 113 10.15 5.33 22.84
CA ASP A 113 9.34 6.51 23.09
C ASP A 113 10.03 7.75 22.48
N ILE A 114 9.52 8.23 21.33
CA ILE A 114 10.06 9.39 20.65
C ILE A 114 9.63 10.62 21.46
N THR A 115 10.53 11.19 22.24
CA THR A 115 10.19 12.32 23.11
C THR A 115 9.79 13.56 22.27
N GLU A 116 8.79 14.33 22.74
CA GLU A 116 8.24 15.54 22.09
C GLU A 116 9.27 16.61 21.66
N ARG A 117 10.53 16.48 22.07
CA ARG A 117 11.61 17.43 21.76
C ARG A 117 12.20 17.27 20.36
N GLU A 118 12.09 16.10 19.73
CA GLU A 118 12.74 15.82 18.43
C GLU A 118 11.76 15.80 17.25
N MET A 119 10.49 15.48 17.50
CA MET A 119 9.43 15.56 16.49
C MET A 119 8.32 16.50 16.93
N SER A 120 7.88 17.36 16.01
CA SER A 120 6.81 18.32 16.27
C SER A 120 5.55 17.60 16.75
N ARG A 121 4.92 18.14 17.80
CA ARG A 121 3.79 17.55 18.54
C ARG A 121 2.65 17.04 17.66
N LYS A 122 2.36 17.73 16.55
CA LYS A 122 1.37 17.30 15.54
C LYS A 122 1.74 15.98 14.83
N LYS A 123 3.03 15.73 14.64
CA LYS A 123 3.58 14.54 13.98
C LYS A 123 3.57 13.33 14.92
N LEU A 124 3.77 13.57 16.23
CA LEU A 124 3.64 12.55 17.28
C LEU A 124 2.18 12.12 17.48
N GLU A 125 1.24 13.07 17.55
CA GLU A 125 -0.19 12.79 17.71
C GLU A 125 -0.76 11.98 16.53
N GLN A 126 -0.36 12.30 15.30
CA GLN A 126 -0.73 11.52 14.10
C GLN A 126 -0.10 10.10 14.07
N MET A 127 1.02 9.88 14.77
CA MET A 127 1.72 8.58 14.79
C MET A 127 1.27 7.66 15.94
N ILE A 128 0.80 8.20 17.07
CA ILE A 128 0.29 7.40 18.19
C ILE A 128 -1.08 6.78 17.86
N GLU A 129 -1.94 7.52 17.16
CA GLU A 129 -3.20 6.97 16.59
C GLU A 129 -2.95 5.87 15.53
N PHE A 130 -1.75 5.88 14.94
CA PHE A 130 -1.33 5.03 13.82
C PHE A 130 -0.84 3.65 14.22
N SER A 131 -0.24 3.51 15.42
CA SER A 131 0.28 2.21 15.89
C SER A 131 -0.84 1.20 16.19
N LEU A 132 -2.08 1.67 16.31
CA LEU A 132 -3.27 0.82 16.53
C LEU A 132 -3.90 0.30 15.22
N THR A 133 -3.42 0.73 14.05
CA THR A 133 -3.93 0.31 12.72
C THR A 133 -2.79 0.15 11.71
N MET A 134 -1.82 -0.71 12.02
CA MET A 134 -0.52 -0.78 11.33
C MET A 134 -0.54 -1.41 9.91
N SER A 135 -1.58 -1.16 9.12
CA SER A 135 -1.66 -1.51 7.70
C SER A 135 -2.18 -0.39 6.79
N ASP A 136 -2.78 0.68 7.32
CA ASP A 136 -3.60 1.57 6.47
C ASP A 136 -2.98 2.93 6.16
N TYR A 137 -1.90 3.33 6.84
CA TYR A 137 -1.43 4.72 6.74
C TYR A 137 0.05 4.93 6.36
N ILE A 138 0.92 3.93 6.46
CA ILE A 138 2.28 4.02 5.89
C ILE A 138 2.16 3.67 4.41
N LYS A 139 2.39 4.65 3.54
CA LYS A 139 2.51 4.41 2.10
C LYS A 139 3.97 4.14 1.76
N ILE A 140 4.20 3.00 1.12
CA ILE A 140 5.46 2.64 0.51
C ILE A 140 5.35 3.07 -0.95
N GLU A 141 6.15 4.06 -1.34
CA GLU A 141 6.21 4.53 -2.71
C GLU A 141 7.39 3.85 -3.42
N MET A 142 7.11 3.20 -4.55
CA MET A 142 8.15 2.58 -5.37
C MET A 142 8.85 3.61 -6.24
N LEU A 143 10.17 3.50 -6.36
CA LEU A 143 10.95 4.24 -7.32
C LEU A 143 10.78 3.59 -8.70
N VAL A 144 10.05 4.28 -9.58
CA VAL A 144 9.95 3.94 -11.01
C VAL A 144 10.61 5.08 -11.77
N ASP A 145 11.67 4.77 -12.52
CA ASP A 145 12.42 5.71 -13.37
C ASP A 145 11.57 6.28 -14.51
#